data_AF-A0A9X2KWL7-F1
#
_entry.id   AF-A0A9X2KWL7-F1
#
_cell.length_a   1.000
_cell.length_b   1.000
_cell.length_c   1.000
_cell.angle_alpha   90.00
_cell.angle_beta   90.00
_cell.angle_gamma   90.00
#
_symmetry.space_group_name_H-M   'P 1'
#
loop_
_entity.id
_entity.type
_entity.pdbx_description
1 polymer ?
#
loop_
_entity_poly.entity_id
_entity_poly.type
_entity_poly.pdbx_seq_one_letter_code
_entity_poly.pdbx_strand_id
1 'polypeptide(L)'
;MSEYELVYLASEYINRTWQLLQFWASVSFGLLAVSYLAAKHLNLAMAVMLTLLYCSFTLFIMTMLGLNGEVVDGFISDLAGLDSKDAGSPLTSQGAQKIVTTSPGPLPMALIVSAFFGTFVSTLYFLWRSFLSTHKTQNPDTLNEKSSL
;
A
#
# COMPACT_ATOMS: atom_id res chain seq x y z
N MET A 1 22.50 -17.52 -15.39
CA MET A 1 22.43 -16.51 -14.33
C MET A 1 23.02 -17.13 -13.07
N SER A 2 23.91 -16.43 -12.38
CA SER A 2 24.58 -16.94 -11.18
C SER A 2 23.71 -16.79 -9.92
N GLU A 3 24.01 -17.56 -8.87
CA GLU A 3 23.38 -17.44 -7.54
C GLU A 3 23.42 -15.98 -7.03
N TYR A 4 24.56 -15.31 -7.19
CA TYR A 4 24.74 -13.91 -6.79
C TYR A 4 23.83 -12.96 -7.56
N GLU A 5 23.71 -13.13 -8.88
CA GLU A 5 22.85 -12.28 -9.71
C GLU A 5 21.38 -12.43 -9.31
N LEU A 6 20.92 -13.65 -8.99
CA LEU A 6 19.53 -13.90 -8.58
C LEU A 6 19.22 -13.25 -7.22
N VAL A 7 20.13 -13.41 -6.26
CA VAL A 7 20.01 -12.78 -4.94
C VAL A 7 20.02 -11.25 -5.06
N TYR A 8 20.89 -10.70 -5.90
CA TYR A 8 20.97 -9.26 -6.14
C TYR A 8 19.67 -8.73 -6.76
N LEU A 9 19.15 -9.37 -7.82
CA LEU A 9 17.89 -8.95 -8.45
C LEU A 9 16.71 -9.08 -7.50
N ALA A 10 16.60 -10.18 -6.75
CA ALA A 10 15.55 -10.34 -5.76
C ALA A 10 15.59 -9.22 -4.70
N SER A 11 16.78 -8.89 -4.19
CA SER A 11 16.96 -7.79 -3.23
C SER A 11 16.57 -6.44 -3.81
N GLU A 12 16.89 -6.17 -5.07
CA GLU A 12 16.55 -4.90 -5.72
C GLU A 12 15.04 -4.74 -5.88
N TYR A 13 14.32 -5.80 -6.29
CA TYR A 13 12.87 -5.75 -6.40
C TYR A 13 12.16 -5.68 -5.05
N ILE A 14 12.70 -6.31 -4.01
CA ILE A 14 12.21 -6.15 -2.63
C ILE A 14 12.38 -4.69 -2.18
N ASN A 15 13.54 -4.09 -2.41
CA ASN A 15 13.81 -2.69 -2.07
C ASN A 15 12.87 -1.73 -2.84
N ARG A 16 12.65 -1.98 -4.12
CA ARG A 16 11.69 -1.22 -4.94
C ARG A 16 10.27 -1.32 -4.41
N THR A 17 9.84 -2.52 -4.01
CA THR A 17 8.52 -2.77 -3.39
C THR A 17 8.37 -1.98 -2.09
N TRP A 18 9.41 -1.97 -1.26
CA TRP A 18 9.45 -1.19 -0.04
C TRP A 18 9.33 0.32 -0.29
N GLN A 19 10.09 0.86 -1.25
CA GLN A 19 10.01 2.27 -1.63
C GLN A 19 8.63 2.67 -2.15
N LEU A 20 7.98 1.80 -2.95
CA LEU A 20 6.61 2.03 -3.42
C LEU A 20 5.61 2.10 -2.27
N LEU A 21 5.72 1.19 -1.28
CA LEU A 21 4.88 1.21 -0.09
C LEU A 21 5.10 2.48 0.75
N GLN A 22 6.35 2.89 0.95
CA GLN A 22 6.67 4.13 1.67
C GLN A 22 6.10 5.36 0.97
N PHE A 23 6.24 5.42 -0.36
CA PHE A 23 5.67 6.51 -1.16
C PHE A 23 4.15 6.56 -1.04
N TRP A 24 3.48 5.41 -1.21
CA TRP A 24 2.03 5.31 -1.04
C TRP A 24 1.58 5.72 0.38
N ALA A 25 2.28 5.27 1.42
CA ALA A 25 1.98 5.65 2.80
C ALA A 25 2.13 7.17 3.01
N SER A 26 3.17 7.79 2.45
CA SER A 26 3.40 9.24 2.56
C SER A 26 2.25 10.06 1.96
N VAL A 27 1.73 9.65 0.79
CA VAL A 27 0.58 10.29 0.14
C VAL A 27 -0.69 10.11 0.97
N SER A 28 -0.88 8.92 1.56
CA SER A 28 -2.00 8.62 2.44
C SER A 28 -2.04 9.54 3.67
N PHE A 29 -0.89 9.71 4.34
CA PHE A 29 -0.75 10.65 5.46
C PHE A 29 -0.89 12.11 5.03
N GLY A 30 -0.39 12.47 3.86
CA GLY A 30 -0.60 13.79 3.27
C GLY A 30 -2.09 14.10 3.07
N LEU A 31 -2.85 13.14 2.55
CA LEU A 31 -4.29 13.30 2.36
C LEU A 31 -5.04 13.41 3.69
N LEU A 32 -4.64 12.67 4.73
CA LEU A 32 -5.16 12.82 6.08
C LEU A 32 -4.91 14.23 6.64
N ALA A 33 -3.69 14.75 6.48
CA ALA A 33 -3.32 16.10 6.92
C ALA A 33 -4.14 17.18 6.19
N VAL A 34 -4.28 17.07 4.86
CA VAL A 34 -5.12 17.97 4.06
C VAL A 34 -6.59 17.90 4.49
N SER A 35 -7.10 16.68 4.71
CA SER A 35 -8.47 16.47 5.16
C SER A 35 -8.75 17.13 6.51
N TYR A 36 -7.75 17.17 7.40
CA TYR A 36 -7.87 17.82 8.71
C TYR A 36 -7.74 19.35 8.61
N LEU A 37 -6.73 19.86 7.90
CA LEU A 37 -6.40 21.29 7.87
C LEU A 37 -7.29 22.10 6.92
N ALA A 38 -7.60 21.53 5.75
CA ALA A 38 -8.34 22.21 4.69
C ALA A 38 -9.83 21.86 4.65
N ALA A 39 -10.36 21.17 5.66
CA ALA A 39 -11.75 20.72 5.73
C ALA A 39 -12.77 21.85 5.45
N LYS A 40 -12.47 23.05 5.97
CA LYS A 40 -13.31 24.26 5.83
C LYS A 40 -13.36 24.85 4.43
N HIS A 41 -12.35 24.54 3.60
CA HIS A 41 -12.25 25.02 2.23
C HIS A 41 -12.58 23.92 1.21
N LEU A 42 -12.93 22.73 1.69
CA LEU A 42 -13.14 21.56 0.86
C LEU A 42 -14.57 21.59 0.29
N ASN A 43 -14.68 21.90 -1.00
CA ASN A 43 -15.94 21.80 -1.73
C ASN A 43 -16.22 20.36 -2.16
N LEU A 44 -17.49 20.01 -2.40
CA LEU A 44 -17.90 18.64 -2.77
C LEU A 44 -17.13 18.12 -3.99
N ALA A 45 -16.96 18.95 -5.02
CA ALA A 45 -16.20 18.59 -6.22
C ALA A 45 -14.73 18.23 -5.90
N MET A 46 -14.10 18.93 -4.96
CA MET A 46 -12.73 18.64 -4.52
C MET A 46 -12.68 17.34 -3.72
N ALA A 47 -13.65 17.08 -2.83
CA ALA A 47 -13.75 15.83 -2.08
C ALA A 47 -13.85 14.61 -3.01
N VAL A 48 -14.71 14.70 -4.03
CA VAL A 48 -14.89 13.66 -5.05
C VAL A 48 -13.62 13.48 -5.87
N MET A 49 -13.01 14.57 -6.35
CA MET A 49 -11.77 14.52 -7.13
C MET A 49 -10.63 13.88 -6.34
N LEU A 50 -10.43 14.27 -5.07
CA LEU A 50 -9.42 13.69 -4.19
C LEU A 50 -9.67 12.20 -3.95
N THR A 51 -10.93 11.81 -3.75
CA THR A 51 -11.30 10.39 -3.61
C THR A 51 -10.95 9.60 -4.86
N LEU A 52 -11.36 10.07 -6.05
CA LEU A 52 -11.08 9.38 -7.32
C LEU A 52 -9.58 9.28 -7.59
N LEU A 53 -8.83 10.36 -7.35
CA LEU A 53 -7.39 10.39 -7.54
C LEU A 53 -6.69 9.43 -6.59
N TYR A 54 -7.08 9.41 -5.31
CA TYR A 54 -6.49 8.53 -4.31
C TYR A 54 -6.83 7.05 -4.54
N CYS A 55 -8.06 6.74 -4.97
CA CYS A 55 -8.44 5.39 -5.40
C CYS A 55 -7.62 4.93 -6.61
N SER A 56 -7.52 5.77 -7.65
CA SER A 56 -6.75 5.45 -8.86
C SER A 56 -5.27 5.26 -8.54
N PHE A 57 -4.70 6.13 -7.70
CA PHE A 57 -3.33 6.02 -7.22
C PHE A 57 -3.10 4.73 -6.42
N THR A 58 -4.01 4.40 -5.50
CA THR A 58 -3.90 3.17 -4.70
C THR A 58 -3.99 1.92 -5.58
N LEU A 59 -4.91 1.90 -6.56
CA LEU A 59 -5.01 0.81 -7.53
C LEU A 59 -3.72 0.66 -8.35
N PHE A 60 -3.15 1.77 -8.83
CA PHE A 60 -1.87 1.76 -9.53
C PHE A 60 -0.74 1.16 -8.67
N ILE A 61 -0.66 1.56 -7.39
CA ILE A 61 0.31 0.99 -6.45
C ILE A 61 0.08 -0.50 -6.26
N MET A 62 -1.16 -0.95 -6.08
CA MET A 62 -1.47 -2.38 -5.93
C MET A 62 -1.02 -3.20 -7.14
N THR A 63 -1.26 -2.71 -8.36
CA THR A 63 -0.79 -3.37 -9.59
C THR A 63 0.74 -3.46 -9.62
N MET A 64 1.44 -2.38 -9.27
CA MET A 64 2.91 -2.37 -9.25
C MET A 64 3.49 -3.28 -8.17
N LEU A 65 2.85 -3.36 -6.99
CA LEU A 65 3.25 -4.29 -5.93
C LEU A 65 3.02 -5.74 -6.33
N GLY A 66 1.90 -6.04 -6.99
CA GLY A 66 1.62 -7.39 -7.51
C GLY A 66 2.66 -7.84 -8.54
N LEU A 67 2.93 -7.00 -9.54
CA LEU A 67 3.95 -7.28 -10.57
C LEU A 67 5.35 -7.49 -9.95
N ASN A 68 5.76 -6.65 -9.00
CA ASN A 68 7.05 -6.83 -8.34
C ASN A 68 7.08 -8.11 -7.49
N GLY A 69 5.96 -8.45 -6.83
CA GLY A 69 5.83 -9.69 -6.06
C GLY A 69 6.02 -10.93 -6.93
N GLU A 70 5.32 -11.00 -8.07
CA GLU A 70 5.45 -12.11 -9.03
C GLU A 70 6.89 -12.26 -9.55
N VAL A 71 7.57 -11.13 -9.82
CA VAL A 71 8.97 -11.14 -10.26
C VAL A 71 9.91 -11.64 -9.16
N VAL A 72 9.71 -11.22 -7.91
CA VAL A 72 10.49 -11.70 -6.76
C VAL A 72 10.27 -13.19 -6.52
N ASP A 73 9.02 -13.65 -6.56
CA ASP A 73 8.68 -15.06 -6.40
C ASP A 73 9.31 -15.91 -7.51
N GLY A 74 9.34 -15.39 -8.76
CA GLY A 74 10.07 -15.98 -9.87
C GLY A 74 11.57 -16.16 -9.58
N PHE A 75 12.25 -15.10 -9.11
CA PHE A 75 13.67 -15.19 -8.76
C PHE A 75 13.95 -16.13 -7.58
N ILE A 76 13.04 -16.17 -6.59
CA ILE A 76 13.16 -17.11 -5.45
C ILE A 76 12.95 -18.55 -5.94
N SER A 77 12.01 -18.79 -6.84
CA SER A 77 11.78 -20.11 -7.46
C SER A 77 12.98 -20.56 -8.27
N ASP A 78 13.58 -19.68 -9.08
CA ASP A 78 14.79 -19.96 -9.85
C ASP A 78 15.98 -20.28 -8.92
N LEU A 79 16.10 -19.55 -7.81
CA LEU A 79 17.13 -19.78 -6.79
C LEU A 79 16.94 -21.12 -6.07
N ALA A 80 15.70 -21.51 -5.76
CA ALA A 80 15.37 -22.82 -5.19
C ALA A 80 15.62 -23.96 -6.20
N GLY A 81 15.44 -23.70 -7.49
CA GLY A 81 15.76 -24.63 -8.58
C GLY A 81 17.26 -24.95 -8.67
N LEU A 82 18.14 -23.99 -8.35
CA LEU A 82 19.59 -24.20 -8.30
C LEU A 82 20.02 -25.11 -7.14
N ASP A 83 19.23 -25.21 -6.07
CA ASP A 83 19.48 -26.09 -4.91
C ASP A 83 19.04 -27.54 -5.19
N SER A 84 18.23 -27.77 -6.23
CA SER A 84 17.80 -29.10 -6.60
C SER A 84 18.98 -29.89 -7.22
N LYS A 85 19.18 -31.10 -6.73
CA LYS A 85 20.38 -31.95 -6.85
C LYS A 85 20.95 -32.20 -8.26
N ASP A 86 20.26 -31.79 -9.32
CA ASP A 86 20.66 -32.00 -10.72
C ASP A 86 21.56 -30.89 -11.30
N ALA A 87 21.70 -29.74 -10.65
CA ALA A 87 22.52 -28.61 -11.13
C ALA A 87 23.99 -28.60 -10.66
N GLY A 88 24.39 -29.56 -9.81
CA GLY A 88 25.79 -29.80 -9.47
C GLY A 88 26.46 -28.81 -8.49
N SER A 89 25.75 -27.81 -7.96
CA SER A 89 26.27 -26.95 -6.90
C SER A 89 25.19 -26.63 -5.87
N PRO A 90 25.27 -27.15 -4.63
CA PRO A 90 24.34 -26.75 -3.56
C PRO A 90 24.43 -25.24 -3.33
N LEU A 91 23.33 -24.61 -2.88
CA LEU A 91 23.33 -23.19 -2.52
C LEU A 91 24.45 -22.92 -1.51
N THR A 92 25.48 -22.20 -1.95
CA THR A 92 26.70 -22.02 -1.16
C THR A 92 26.62 -20.84 -0.21
N SER A 93 25.74 -19.86 -0.48
CA SER A 93 25.55 -18.70 0.38
C SER A 93 24.48 -18.93 1.44
N GLN A 94 24.85 -18.76 2.72
CA GLN A 94 23.89 -18.70 3.84
C GLN A 94 22.82 -17.61 3.64
N GLY A 95 23.14 -16.54 2.90
CA GLY A 95 22.20 -15.48 2.56
C GLY A 95 21.12 -15.93 1.59
N ALA A 96 21.48 -16.71 0.57
CA ALA A 96 20.55 -17.27 -0.39
C ALA A 96 19.59 -18.27 0.28
N GLN A 97 20.12 -19.15 1.14
CA GLN A 97 19.32 -20.07 1.94
C GLN A 97 18.35 -19.33 2.87
N LYS A 98 18.80 -18.23 3.50
CA LYS A 98 17.91 -17.39 4.33
C LYS A 98 16.80 -16.73 3.51
N ILE A 99 17.06 -16.26 2.29
CA ILE A 99 16.02 -15.63 1.47
C ILE A 99 14.92 -16.63 1.11
N VAL A 100 15.30 -17.85 0.73
CA VAL A 100 14.35 -18.93 0.41
C VAL A 100 13.55 -19.36 1.65
N THR A 101 14.22 -19.50 2.80
CA THR A 101 13.58 -19.98 4.05
C THR A 101 12.84 -18.91 4.84
N THR A 102 13.17 -17.63 4.65
CA THR A 102 12.52 -16.49 5.33
C THR A 102 11.42 -15.87 4.48
N SER A 103 11.03 -16.52 3.36
CA SER A 103 9.87 -16.09 2.58
C SER A 103 8.66 -15.93 3.52
N PRO A 104 7.99 -14.77 3.53
CA PRO A 104 6.95 -14.48 4.51
C PRO A 104 5.86 -15.55 4.46
N GLY A 105 5.65 -16.23 5.58
CA GLY A 105 4.53 -17.15 5.71
C GLY A 105 3.18 -16.43 5.54
N PRO A 106 2.08 -17.18 5.46
CA PRO A 106 0.74 -16.62 5.23
C PRO A 106 0.32 -15.58 6.27
N LEU A 107 0.83 -15.67 7.51
CA LEU A 107 0.46 -14.79 8.61
C LEU A 107 1.09 -13.38 8.53
N PRO A 108 2.41 -13.22 8.32
CA PRO A 108 3.00 -11.92 7.98
C PRO A 108 2.38 -11.26 6.74
N MET A 109 2.11 -12.04 5.69
CA MET A 109 1.44 -11.57 4.48
C MET A 109 0.06 -10.97 4.80
N ALA A 110 -0.75 -11.68 5.58
CA ALA A 110 -2.06 -11.21 6.00
C ALA A 110 -1.99 -9.89 6.78
N LEU A 111 -1.00 -9.73 7.66
CA LEU A 111 -0.79 -8.48 8.40
C LEU A 111 -0.47 -7.31 7.47
N ILE A 112 0.43 -7.50 6.50
CA ILE A 112 0.79 -6.47 5.52
C ILE A 112 -0.43 -6.05 4.70
N VAL A 113 -1.17 -7.04 4.19
CA VAL A 113 -2.41 -6.81 3.41
C VAL A 113 -3.44 -6.06 4.26
N SER A 114 -3.64 -6.47 5.52
CA SER A 114 -4.58 -5.81 6.42
C SER A 114 -4.19 -4.37 6.75
N ALA A 115 -2.91 -4.09 6.93
CA ALA A 115 -2.41 -2.73 7.19
C ALA A 115 -2.60 -1.84 5.96
N PHE A 116 -2.37 -2.37 4.77
CA PHE A 116 -2.58 -1.67 3.51
C PHE A 116 -4.06 -1.28 3.32
N PHE A 117 -4.96 -2.26 3.37
CA PHE A 117 -6.40 -2.00 3.22
C PHE A 117 -6.96 -1.15 4.37
N GLY A 118 -6.50 -1.38 5.60
CA GLY A 118 -6.90 -0.61 6.78
C GLY A 118 -6.55 0.86 6.63
N THR A 119 -5.34 1.18 6.16
CA THR A 119 -4.91 2.57 5.92
C THR A 119 -5.70 3.19 4.77
N PHE A 120 -5.89 2.46 3.67
CA PHE A 120 -6.70 2.94 2.54
C PHE A 120 -8.11 3.34 2.95
N VAL A 121 -8.83 2.45 3.64
CA VAL A 121 -10.21 2.68 4.09
C VAL A 121 -10.25 3.80 5.13
N SER A 122 -9.30 3.83 6.07
CA SER A 122 -9.24 4.86 7.11
C SER A 122 -9.02 6.26 6.51
N THR A 123 -8.15 6.40 5.51
CA THR A 123 -7.91 7.66 4.83
C THR A 123 -9.16 8.18 4.13
N LEU A 124 -9.87 7.33 3.40
CA LEU A 124 -11.12 7.70 2.73
C LEU A 124 -12.21 8.05 3.74
N TYR A 125 -12.39 7.22 4.77
CA TYR A 125 -13.36 7.48 5.83
C TYR A 125 -13.10 8.84 6.49
N PHE A 126 -11.84 9.14 6.80
CA PHE A 126 -11.47 10.39 7.46
C PHE A 126 -11.71 11.61 6.56
N LEU A 127 -11.37 11.53 5.27
CA LEU A 127 -11.65 12.57 4.28
C LEU A 127 -13.15 12.92 4.26
N TRP A 128 -14.01 11.90 4.11
CA TRP A 128 -15.45 12.08 4.03
C TRP A 128 -16.06 12.53 5.36
N ARG A 129 -15.61 11.98 6.48
CA ARG A 129 -16.04 12.41 7.81
C ARG A 129 -15.71 13.88 8.05
N SER A 130 -14.50 14.31 7.69
CA SER A 130 -14.06 15.70 7.86
C SER A 130 -14.88 16.66 7.02
N PHE A 131 -15.13 16.30 5.76
CA PHE A 131 -16.00 17.05 4.85
C PHE A 131 -17.43 17.20 5.41
N LEU A 132 -18.06 16.09 5.80
CA LEU A 132 -19.44 16.09 6.30
C LEU A 132 -19.59 16.83 7.64
N SER A 133 -18.62 16.69 8.54
CA SER A 133 -18.64 17.37 9.84
C SER A 133 -18.58 18.89 9.69
N THR A 134 -17.77 19.36 8.74
CA THR A 134 -17.57 20.80 8.54
C THR A 134 -18.81 21.45 7.92
N HIS A 135 -19.43 20.81 6.92
CA HIS A 135 -20.63 21.32 6.26
C HIS A 135 -21.90 21.22 7.11
N LYS A 136 -21.98 20.27 8.06
CA LYS A 136 -23.06 20.27 9.08
C LYS A 136 -22.96 21.46 10.03
N THR A 137 -21.75 21.90 10.36
CA THR A 137 -21.52 22.99 11.31
C THR A 137 -21.80 24.36 10.70
N GLN A 138 -21.68 24.50 9.38
CA GLN A 138 -22.00 25.74 8.65
C GLN A 138 -23.49 25.94 8.34
N ASN A 139 -24.36 24.94 8.57
CA ASN A 139 -25.78 25.00 8.23
C ASN A 139 -26.75 24.82 9.44
N PRO A 140 -26.55 25.52 10.57
CA PRO A 140 -27.39 25.36 11.77
C PRO A 140 -28.81 25.91 11.62
N ASP A 141 -29.08 26.80 10.66
CA ASP A 141 -30.36 27.51 10.55
C ASP A 141 -31.51 26.66 9.99
N THR A 142 -31.21 25.51 9.37
CA THR A 142 -32.26 24.59 8.85
C THR A 142 -32.88 23.68 9.92
N LEU A 143 -32.31 23.64 11.14
CA LEU A 143 -32.82 22.81 12.25
C LEU A 143 -33.76 23.55 13.20
N ASN A 144 -33.66 24.88 13.30
CA ASN A 144 -34.55 25.68 14.15
C ASN A 144 -35.87 26.07 13.47
N GLU A 145 -35.99 25.95 12.15
CA GLU A 145 -37.24 26.27 11.44
C GLU A 145 -38.28 25.12 11.46
N LYS A 146 -37.86 23.89 11.83
CA LYS A 146 -38.76 22.74 11.97
C LYS A 146 -39.29 22.49 13.38
N SER A 147 -38.83 23.24 14.38
CA SER A 147 -39.34 23.16 15.76
C SER A 147 -40.34 24.28 16.10
N SER A 148 -40.60 25.20 15.15
CA SER A 148 -41.51 26.33 15.28
C SER A 148 -42.80 26.23 14.44
N LEU A 149 -43.04 25.07 13.80
CA LEU A 149 -44.29 24.70 13.13
C LEU A 149 -44.90 23.47 13.80
#